data_AF-A0A6A6RXH0-F1
#
_entry.id   AF-A0A6A6RXH0-F1
#
_cell.length_a   1.000
_cell.length_b   1.000
_cell.length_c   1.000
_cell.angle_alpha   90.00
_cell.angle_beta   90.00
_cell.angle_gamma   90.00
#
_symmetry.space_group_name_H-M   'P 1'
#
loop_
_entity.id
_entity.type
_entity.pdbx_description
1 polymer ?
#
loop_
_entity_poly.entity_id
_entity_poly.type
_entity_poly.pdbx_seq_one_letter_code
_entity_poly.pdbx_strand_id
1 'polypeptide(L)'
;MASNSNFHRCDTSDNDKEPEKYIPIIKDGMLSLDKTPDHLVQIVQKNSSDSPLLRLPAELRTKIFDYVTSGSSVTLTMINCVGSNVEPWDTKPCLRSTVPSTYTPFEHDFALARTCRQIYHETSTMLFSNTAFHVRGPNGLLVFNRLLLPSQRNAVKTLEVDRPLRSPRLFTDGLGKPVSAMFPGLDSLTIEDEGLKASLIALGYLGKDDKVKMKHGE
;
A
#
# COMPACT_ATOMS: atom_id res chain seq x y z
N MET A 1 13.40 -19.70 -12.02
CA MET A 1 12.17 -20.45 -11.67
C MET A 1 11.49 -19.70 -10.54
N ALA A 2 10.37 -19.02 -10.83
CA ALA A 2 9.72 -18.12 -9.89
C ALA A 2 8.85 -18.90 -8.89
N SER A 3 9.22 -18.80 -7.61
CA SER A 3 8.40 -19.22 -6.47
C SER A 3 7.24 -18.24 -6.33
N ASN A 4 6.05 -18.67 -6.74
CA ASN A 4 4.80 -18.00 -6.41
C ASN A 4 4.59 -18.13 -4.90
N SER A 5 4.64 -17.01 -4.18
CA SER A 5 4.11 -16.94 -2.82
C SER A 5 2.61 -17.17 -2.88
N ASN A 6 2.21 -18.42 -2.65
CA ASN A 6 0.84 -18.87 -2.55
C ASN A 6 0.13 -18.12 -1.41
N PHE A 7 -0.59 -17.05 -1.76
CA PHE A 7 -1.84 -16.76 -1.08
C PHE A 7 -2.71 -18.00 -1.30
N HIS A 8 -3.00 -18.76 -0.24
CA HIS A 8 -3.82 -19.96 -0.33
C HIS A 8 -5.14 -19.64 -1.06
N ARG A 9 -5.24 -20.06 -2.32
CA ARG A 9 -6.53 -20.36 -2.96
C ARG A 9 -6.97 -21.68 -2.38
N CYS A 10 -7.97 -21.66 -1.52
CA CYS A 10 -8.69 -22.86 -1.14
C CYS A 10 -9.51 -23.30 -2.34
N ASP A 11 -9.11 -24.40 -2.96
CA ASP A 11 -9.99 -25.18 -3.84
C ASP A 11 -11.11 -25.74 -2.97
N THR A 12 -12.34 -25.31 -3.22
CA THR A 12 -13.54 -25.81 -2.55
C THR A 12 -14.17 -26.94 -3.38
N SER A 13 -13.93 -28.18 -2.98
CA SER A 13 -14.77 -29.32 -3.35
C SER A 13 -15.93 -29.44 -2.35
N ASP A 14 -17.12 -29.69 -2.89
CA ASP A 14 -18.45 -29.60 -2.27
C ASP A 14 -18.72 -30.42 -0.99
N ASN A 15 -19.74 -29.91 -0.26
CA ASN A 15 -20.59 -30.56 0.74
C ASN A 15 -20.15 -30.52 2.21
N ASP A 16 -20.13 -29.32 2.77
CA ASP A 16 -20.97 -28.94 3.92
C ASP A 16 -21.00 -27.40 3.95
N LYS A 17 -22.18 -26.79 3.77
CA LYS A 17 -22.32 -25.33 3.73
C LYS A 17 -22.17 -24.77 5.14
N GLU A 18 -20.93 -24.71 5.64
CA GLU A 18 -20.59 -23.77 6.69
C GLU A 18 -21.09 -22.38 6.23
N PRO A 19 -21.78 -21.62 7.10
CA PRO A 19 -22.21 -20.28 6.75
C PRO A 19 -21.01 -19.51 6.21
N GLU A 20 -21.17 -18.82 5.07
CA GLU A 20 -20.11 -18.09 4.38
C GLU A 20 -19.38 -17.17 5.37
N LYS A 21 -18.30 -17.71 5.94
CA LYS A 21 -17.52 -17.07 7.00
C LYS A 21 -16.64 -15.96 6.43
N TYR A 22 -16.38 -16.03 5.12
CA TYR A 22 -15.42 -15.19 4.44
C TYR A 22 -16.12 -14.03 3.74
N ILE A 23 -15.51 -12.85 3.85
CA ILE A 23 -15.93 -11.66 3.10
C ILE A 23 -15.34 -11.78 1.69
N PRO A 24 -16.16 -11.65 0.63
CA PRO A 24 -15.66 -11.75 -0.74
C PRO A 24 -14.66 -10.64 -1.07
N ILE A 25 -13.57 -11.01 -1.74
CA ILE A 25 -12.56 -10.08 -2.27
C ILE A 25 -12.78 -9.95 -3.78
N ILE A 26 -12.90 -8.72 -4.28
CA ILE A 26 -13.03 -8.45 -5.72
C ILE A 26 -11.67 -8.54 -6.43
N LYS A 27 -11.68 -8.59 -7.77
CA LYS A 27 -10.49 -8.86 -8.60
C LYS A 27 -9.33 -7.89 -8.38
N ASP A 28 -9.59 -6.69 -7.90
CA ASP A 28 -8.58 -5.67 -7.61
C ASP A 28 -7.97 -5.77 -6.19
N GLY A 29 -8.37 -6.80 -5.42
CA GLY A 29 -7.92 -7.07 -4.06
C GLY A 29 -8.76 -6.43 -2.95
N MET A 30 -9.73 -5.59 -3.28
CA MET A 30 -10.59 -4.91 -2.31
C MET A 30 -11.68 -5.84 -1.73
N LEU A 31 -12.19 -5.50 -0.55
CA LEU A 31 -13.38 -6.13 0.01
C LEU A 31 -14.62 -5.73 -0.80
N SER A 32 -15.43 -6.71 -1.22
CA SER A 32 -16.74 -6.47 -1.85
C SER A 32 -17.75 -5.96 -0.82
N LEU A 33 -18.60 -5.03 -1.23
CA LEU A 33 -19.79 -4.61 -0.49
C LEU A 33 -21.09 -5.24 -1.03
N ASP A 34 -21.02 -5.99 -2.13
CA ASP A 34 -22.21 -6.48 -2.84
C ASP A 34 -23.01 -7.50 -2.01
N LYS A 35 -22.30 -8.33 -1.26
CA LYS A 35 -22.88 -9.32 -0.35
C LYS A 35 -22.41 -9.07 1.06
N THR A 36 -23.35 -8.83 1.95
CA THR A 36 -23.11 -8.77 3.39
C THR A 36 -23.28 -10.17 3.97
N PRO A 37 -22.24 -10.77 4.59
CA PRO A 37 -22.42 -12.00 5.33
C PRO A 37 -23.49 -11.85 6.42
N ASP A 38 -24.35 -12.86 6.58
CA ASP A 38 -25.53 -12.80 7.46
C ASP A 38 -25.18 -12.36 8.89
N HIS A 39 -24.07 -12.88 9.43
CA HIS A 39 -23.57 -12.55 10.76
C HIS A 39 -23.12 -11.08 10.94
N LEU A 40 -22.92 -10.34 9.84
CA LEU A 40 -22.56 -8.92 9.85
C LEU A 40 -23.74 -7.99 9.56
N VAL A 41 -24.91 -8.50 9.14
CA VAL A 41 -26.06 -7.68 8.76
C VAL A 41 -26.49 -6.77 9.91
N GLN A 42 -26.64 -7.32 11.12
CA GLN A 42 -27.04 -6.56 12.31
C GLN A 42 -26.03 -5.48 12.68
N ILE A 43 -24.72 -5.77 12.58
CA ILE A 43 -23.66 -4.80 12.86
C ILE A 43 -23.74 -3.64 11.87
N VAL A 44 -24.04 -3.91 10.60
CA VAL A 44 -24.11 -2.89 9.56
C VAL A 44 -25.34 -2.02 9.71
N GLN A 45 -26.49 -2.61 10.01
CA GLN A 45 -27.71 -1.87 10.33
C GLN A 45 -27.51 -0.97 11.56
N LYS A 46 -26.90 -1.50 12.62
CA LYS A 46 -26.56 -0.70 13.81
C LYS A 46 -25.59 0.43 13.46
N ASN A 47 -24.55 0.14 12.69
CA ASN A 47 -23.58 1.14 12.28
C ASN A 47 -24.22 2.24 11.43
N SER A 48 -25.18 1.92 10.56
CA SER A 48 -25.86 2.92 9.74
C SER A 48 -26.87 3.78 10.53
N SER A 49 -27.46 3.27 11.62
CA SER A 49 -28.37 4.03 12.49
C SER A 49 -27.67 4.81 13.60
N ASP A 50 -26.67 4.20 14.24
CA ASP A 50 -26.13 4.70 15.50
C ASP A 50 -24.87 5.55 15.29
N SER A 51 -24.10 5.29 14.24
CA SER A 51 -22.87 6.05 13.96
C SER A 51 -23.20 7.44 13.43
N PRO A 52 -22.77 8.53 14.10
CA PRO A 52 -22.93 9.88 13.56
C PRO A 52 -22.23 10.05 12.20
N LEU A 53 -21.08 9.39 12.01
CA LEU A 53 -20.30 9.47 10.78
C LEU A 53 -20.98 8.72 9.62
N LEU A 54 -21.46 7.49 9.85
CA LEU A 54 -22.03 6.65 8.78
C LEU A 54 -23.46 7.08 8.38
N ARG A 55 -24.13 7.86 9.22
CA ARG A 55 -25.40 8.51 8.88
C ARG A 55 -25.27 9.68 7.92
N LEU A 56 -24.09 10.26 7.78
CA LEU A 56 -23.88 11.36 6.83
C LEU A 56 -24.04 10.85 5.40
N PRO A 57 -24.51 11.68 4.44
CA PRO A 57 -24.40 11.38 3.02
C PRO A 57 -22.97 11.07 2.61
N ALA A 58 -22.80 10.20 1.61
CA ALA A 58 -21.49 9.72 1.16
C ALA A 58 -20.56 10.88 0.76
N GLU A 59 -21.11 11.93 0.16
CA GLU A 59 -20.37 13.12 -0.28
C GLU A 59 -19.71 13.85 0.89
N LEU A 60 -20.40 13.93 2.04
CA LEU A 60 -19.84 14.55 3.23
C LEU A 60 -18.77 13.66 3.87
N ARG A 61 -18.98 12.35 3.87
CA ARG A 61 -17.97 11.40 4.37
C ARG A 61 -16.69 11.47 3.54
N THR A 62 -16.80 11.47 2.20
CA THR A 62 -15.64 11.62 1.30
C THR A 62 -14.89 12.93 1.58
N LYS A 63 -15.58 14.06 1.79
CA LYS A 63 -14.90 15.31 2.16
C LYS A 63 -14.17 15.20 3.49
N ILE A 64 -14.79 14.62 4.51
CA ILE A 64 -14.14 14.41 5.82
C ILE A 64 -12.90 13.52 5.67
N PHE A 65 -13.02 12.42 4.93
CA PHE A 65 -11.91 11.50 4.69
C PHE A 65 -10.80 12.15 3.88
N ASP A 66 -11.14 13.00 2.92
CA ASP A 66 -10.14 13.76 2.17
C ASP A 66 -9.32 14.65 3.11
N TYR A 67 -9.98 15.42 3.99
CA TYR A 67 -9.28 16.21 5.01
C TYR A 67 -8.40 15.36 5.93
N VAL A 68 -8.90 14.22 6.41
CA VAL A 68 -8.16 13.34 7.32
C VAL A 68 -6.95 12.68 6.65
N THR A 69 -7.05 12.36 5.36
CA THR A 69 -6.02 11.65 4.60
C THR A 69 -5.09 12.56 3.82
N SER A 70 -5.41 13.85 3.71
CA SER A 70 -4.61 14.84 3.01
C SER A 70 -3.32 15.17 3.77
N GLY A 71 -2.23 15.37 3.02
CA GLY A 71 -0.95 15.85 3.57
C GLY A 71 -0.13 14.79 4.31
N SER A 72 -0.57 13.53 4.30
CA SER A 72 0.22 12.44 4.86
C SER A 72 1.49 12.19 4.05
N SER A 73 2.59 11.95 4.74
CA SER A 73 3.85 11.49 4.16
C SER A 73 4.29 10.24 4.91
N VAL A 74 4.57 9.18 4.16
CA VAL A 74 4.91 7.86 4.72
C VAL A 74 6.23 7.38 4.15
N THR A 75 7.23 7.28 5.01
CA THR A 75 8.56 6.76 4.64
C THR A 75 8.68 5.29 4.92
N LEU A 76 8.82 4.48 3.89
CA LEU A 76 8.95 3.03 3.99
C LEU A 76 10.39 2.63 4.32
N THR A 77 10.56 2.16 5.56
CA THR A 77 11.85 1.61 6.02
C THR A 77 11.79 0.09 6.03
N MET A 78 12.69 -0.53 5.27
CA MET A 78 12.98 -1.95 5.41
C MET A 78 13.63 -2.18 6.77
N ILE A 79 12.89 -2.78 7.70
CA ILE A 79 13.46 -3.25 8.95
C ILE A 79 13.88 -4.69 8.73
N ASN A 80 15.18 -4.94 8.77
CA ASN A 80 15.64 -6.29 9.04
C ASN A 80 15.12 -6.63 10.43
N CYS A 81 14.23 -7.60 10.56
CA CYS A 81 13.85 -8.12 11.86
C CYS A 81 15.07 -8.84 12.46
N VAL A 82 15.98 -8.07 13.04
CA VAL A 82 17.18 -8.57 13.72
C VAL A 82 16.72 -9.18 15.04
N GLY A 83 16.32 -10.44 15.00
CA GLY A 83 15.83 -11.13 16.20
C GLY A 83 15.50 -12.61 16.03
N SER A 84 15.73 -13.20 14.86
CA SER A 84 15.49 -14.62 14.66
C SER A 84 16.51 -15.13 13.65
N ASN A 85 16.95 -16.38 13.81
CA ASN A 85 17.77 -17.13 12.84
C ASN A 85 17.00 -17.40 11.53
N VAL A 86 16.16 -16.45 11.14
CA VAL A 86 15.33 -16.43 9.97
C VAL A 86 16.23 -15.85 8.89
N GLU A 87 16.50 -16.69 7.91
CA GLU A 87 17.32 -16.35 6.78
C GLU A 87 16.90 -14.99 6.17
N PRO A 88 17.82 -14.19 5.62
CA PRO A 88 17.55 -12.82 5.15
C PRO A 88 16.33 -12.65 4.24
N TRP A 89 15.92 -13.72 3.54
CA TRP A 89 14.78 -13.77 2.62
C TRP A 89 13.40 -13.90 3.29
N ASP A 90 13.32 -14.25 4.56
CA ASP A 90 12.05 -14.42 5.29
C ASP A 90 11.67 -13.17 6.11
N THR A 91 12.40 -12.07 5.96
CA THR A 91 12.00 -10.78 6.54
C THR A 91 10.73 -10.28 5.85
N LYS A 92 9.59 -10.37 6.56
CA LYS A 92 8.34 -9.76 6.10
C LYS A 92 8.53 -8.24 6.06
N PRO A 93 8.46 -7.61 4.89
CA PRO A 93 8.55 -6.16 4.84
C PRO A 93 7.34 -5.56 5.54
N CYS A 94 7.59 -4.66 6.48
CA CYS A 94 6.57 -3.91 7.18
C CYS A 94 6.60 -2.45 6.72
N LEU A 95 5.43 -1.89 6.40
CA LEU A 95 5.30 -0.46 6.23
C LEU A 95 5.46 0.16 7.62
N ARG A 96 6.31 1.18 7.76
CA ARG A 96 6.45 1.92 9.02
C ARG A 96 6.67 3.39 8.70
N SER A 97 5.73 4.29 8.97
CA SER A 97 5.99 5.73 8.84
C SER A 97 7.05 6.11 9.85
N THR A 98 8.05 6.83 9.36
CA THR A 98 8.92 7.64 10.19
C THR A 98 8.49 9.09 10.01
N VAL A 99 7.45 9.50 10.72
CA VAL A 99 7.32 10.93 11.07
C VAL A 99 8.46 11.30 12.02
N PRO A 100 9.00 12.54 11.96
CA PRO A 100 10.04 13.00 12.87
C PRO A 100 9.56 12.99 14.33
N SER A 101 9.75 11.86 15.02
CA SER A 101 10.02 11.64 16.44
C SER A 101 9.31 12.46 17.54
N THR A 102 8.25 13.22 17.28
CA THR A 102 7.57 13.98 18.35
C THR A 102 6.08 13.72 18.49
N TYR A 103 5.37 13.23 17.47
CA TYR A 103 3.94 12.90 17.64
C TYR A 103 3.53 11.63 16.88
N THR A 104 3.24 10.60 17.68
CA THR A 104 2.41 9.40 17.44
C THR A 104 2.94 8.25 16.56
N PRO A 105 2.77 6.98 17.00
CA PRO A 105 3.08 5.80 16.21
C PRO A 105 2.11 5.63 15.02
N PHE A 106 2.65 5.04 13.95
CA PHE A 106 2.05 4.71 12.64
C PHE A 106 0.65 4.07 12.63
N GLU A 107 0.08 3.75 13.80
CA GLU A 107 -1.20 3.07 13.92
C GLU A 107 -2.37 3.93 13.44
N HIS A 108 -2.24 5.27 13.39
CA HIS A 108 -3.37 6.17 13.14
C HIS A 108 -3.65 6.46 11.67
N ASP A 109 -2.64 6.60 10.80
CA ASP A 109 -2.86 7.05 9.41
C ASP A 109 -3.75 6.07 8.62
N PHE A 110 -3.63 4.77 8.91
CA PHE A 110 -4.44 3.72 8.30
C PHE A 110 -5.50 3.15 9.26
N ALA A 111 -5.64 3.68 10.49
CA ALA A 111 -6.62 3.19 11.46
C ALA A 111 -8.05 3.25 10.92
N LEU A 112 -8.35 4.30 10.14
CA LEU A 112 -9.68 4.56 9.61
C LEU A 112 -10.18 3.36 8.79
N ALA A 113 -9.33 2.84 7.91
CA ALA A 113 -9.64 1.68 7.07
C ALA A 113 -9.84 0.36 7.87
N ARG A 114 -9.43 0.32 9.15
CA ARG A 114 -9.55 -0.88 10.01
C ARG A 114 -10.85 -0.91 10.82
N THR A 115 -11.66 0.15 10.77
CA THR A 115 -12.84 0.30 11.64
C THR A 115 -14.02 -0.55 11.16
N CYS A 116 -14.49 -0.35 9.92
CA CYS A 116 -15.55 -1.14 9.33
C CYS A 116 -15.38 -1.24 7.81
N ARG A 117 -16.03 -2.23 7.20
CA ARG A 117 -15.91 -2.49 5.75
C ARG A 117 -16.36 -1.33 4.87
N GLN A 118 -17.34 -0.55 5.31
CA GLN A 118 -17.85 0.59 4.54
C GLN A 118 -16.78 1.68 4.47
N ILE A 119 -16.21 2.03 5.62
CA ILE A 119 -15.11 3.01 5.68
C ILE A 119 -13.90 2.49 4.91
N TYR A 120 -13.53 1.21 5.08
CA TYR A 120 -12.46 0.58 4.30
C TYR A 120 -12.66 0.80 2.79
N HIS A 121 -13.84 0.51 2.26
CA HIS A 121 -14.14 0.66 0.84
C HIS A 121 -14.10 2.13 0.38
N GLU A 122 -14.55 3.06 1.22
CA GLU A 122 -14.55 4.49 0.91
C GLU A 122 -13.15 5.12 0.98
N THR A 123 -12.26 4.64 1.86
CA THR A 123 -11.00 5.32 2.16
C THR A 123 -9.74 4.61 1.68
N SER A 124 -9.81 3.32 1.36
CA SER A 124 -8.60 2.53 1.09
C SER A 124 -7.72 3.13 0.01
N THR A 125 -8.30 3.57 -1.12
CA THR A 125 -7.59 4.16 -2.25
C THR A 125 -7.24 5.62 -2.00
N MET A 126 -8.11 6.36 -1.30
CA MET A 126 -7.84 7.75 -0.89
C MET A 126 -6.55 7.84 -0.07
N LEU A 127 -6.34 6.91 0.86
CA LEU A 127 -5.12 6.83 1.67
C LEU A 127 -3.85 6.75 0.81
N PHE A 128 -3.87 6.02 -0.31
CA PHE A 128 -2.71 5.94 -1.21
C PHE A 128 -2.65 7.12 -2.19
N SER A 129 -3.79 7.69 -2.56
CA SER A 129 -3.86 8.82 -3.50
C SER A 129 -3.41 10.13 -2.89
N ASN A 130 -3.69 10.32 -1.60
CA ASN A 130 -3.42 11.56 -0.88
C ASN A 130 -2.09 11.52 -0.11
N THR A 131 -1.39 10.39 -0.09
CA THR A 131 -0.13 10.20 0.63
C THR A 131 1.08 10.29 -0.33
N ALA A 132 2.11 11.03 0.08
CA ALA A 132 3.43 10.95 -0.53
C ALA A 132 4.22 9.80 0.10
N PHE A 133 4.60 8.81 -0.71
CA PHE A 133 5.38 7.66 -0.23
C PHE A 133 6.86 7.88 -0.48
N HIS A 134 7.69 7.73 0.54
CA HIS A 134 9.15 7.75 0.40
C HIS A 134 9.67 6.31 0.51
N VAL A 135 10.37 5.81 -0.50
CA VAL A 135 10.95 4.47 -0.52
C VAL A 135 12.46 4.55 -0.62
N ARG A 136 13.15 3.67 0.10
CA ARG A 136 14.62 3.62 0.07
C ARG A 136 15.13 2.62 -0.95
N GLY A 137 15.71 3.16 -2.01
CA GLY A 137 16.38 2.43 -3.07
C GLY A 137 15.48 1.49 -3.88
N PRO A 138 16.07 0.77 -4.85
CA PRO A 138 15.32 -0.10 -5.75
C PRO A 138 14.60 -1.26 -5.05
N ASN A 139 15.19 -1.77 -3.96
CA ASN A 139 14.60 -2.88 -3.19
C ASN A 139 13.35 -2.45 -2.43
N GLY A 140 13.37 -1.26 -1.81
CA GLY A 140 12.21 -0.71 -1.11
C GLY A 140 11.05 -0.48 -2.08
N LEU A 141 11.35 -0.01 -3.29
CA LEU A 141 10.38 0.17 -4.36
C LEU A 141 9.73 -1.15 -4.80
N LEU A 142 10.54 -2.19 -5.05
CA LEU A 142 10.04 -3.51 -5.45
C LEU A 142 9.15 -4.13 -4.37
N VAL A 143 9.59 -4.04 -3.12
CA VAL A 143 8.83 -4.51 -1.96
C VAL A 143 7.51 -3.76 -1.84
N PHE A 144 7.53 -2.43 -1.95
CA PHE A 144 6.33 -1.61 -1.87
C PHE A 144 5.31 -2.02 -2.92
N ASN A 145 5.73 -2.16 -4.18
CA ASN A 145 4.86 -2.65 -5.26
C ASN A 145 4.28 -4.05 -4.99
N ARG A 146 5.00 -4.94 -4.29
CA ARG A 146 4.50 -6.28 -3.93
C ARG A 146 3.52 -6.28 -2.76
N LEU A 147 3.63 -5.31 -1.86
CA LEU A 147 2.77 -5.19 -0.68
C LEU A 147 1.39 -4.61 -0.99
N LEU A 148 1.27 -3.85 -2.07
CA LEU A 148 0.02 -3.17 -2.43
C LEU A 148 -0.91 -4.06 -3.25
N LEU A 149 -2.20 -3.95 -2.95
CA LEU A 149 -3.26 -4.48 -3.82
C LEU A 149 -3.27 -3.75 -5.17
N PRO A 150 -3.78 -4.38 -6.26
CA PRO A 150 -3.94 -3.71 -7.55
C PRO A 150 -4.60 -2.33 -7.48
N SER A 151 -5.73 -2.19 -6.78
CA SER A 151 -6.42 -0.90 -6.62
C SER A 151 -5.57 0.15 -5.88
N GLN A 152 -4.83 -0.27 -4.86
CA GLN A 152 -3.96 0.59 -4.07
C GLN A 152 -2.76 1.07 -4.90
N ARG A 153 -2.15 0.20 -5.71
CA ARG A 153 -1.07 0.58 -6.65
C ARG A 153 -1.52 1.62 -7.65
N ASN A 154 -2.70 1.43 -8.22
CA ASN A 154 -3.28 2.37 -9.17
C ASN A 154 -3.60 3.72 -8.52
N ALA A 155 -3.82 3.75 -7.19
CA ALA A 155 -4.11 4.97 -6.46
C ALA A 155 -2.86 5.76 -6.06
N VAL A 156 -1.66 5.15 -6.02
CA VAL A 156 -0.42 5.87 -5.67
C VAL A 156 -0.10 6.94 -6.72
N LYS A 157 -0.11 8.21 -6.29
CA LYS A 157 0.15 9.38 -7.15
C LYS A 157 1.54 9.98 -6.96
N THR A 158 2.08 9.93 -5.74
CA THR A 158 3.33 10.60 -5.40
C THR A 158 4.29 9.62 -4.75
N LEU A 159 5.48 9.51 -5.35
CA LEU A 159 6.54 8.61 -4.89
C LEU A 159 7.88 9.34 -4.89
N GLU A 160 8.60 9.27 -3.78
CA GLU A 160 9.99 9.69 -3.67
C GLU A 160 10.89 8.48 -3.45
N VAL A 161 11.99 8.41 -4.18
CA VAL A 161 12.98 7.34 -4.05
C VAL A 161 14.28 7.94 -3.51
N ASP A 162 14.61 7.58 -2.28
CA ASP A 162 15.82 8.00 -1.59
C ASP A 162 16.91 6.92 -1.70
N ARG A 163 18.16 7.29 -1.43
CA ARG A 163 19.31 6.39 -1.37
C ARG A 163 19.10 5.32 -0.31
N PRO A 164 19.55 4.09 -0.58
CA PRO A 164 19.57 3.07 0.45
C PRO A 164 20.60 3.44 1.53
N LEU A 165 20.26 3.23 2.81
CA LEU A 165 21.19 3.44 3.93
C LEU A 165 22.44 2.54 3.89
N ARG A 166 22.40 1.47 3.10
CA ARG A 166 23.50 0.52 2.93
C ARG A 166 23.65 0.19 1.45
N SER A 167 24.89 -0.02 1.00
CA SER A 167 25.16 -0.50 -0.36
C SER A 167 24.38 -1.80 -0.58
N PRO A 168 23.42 -1.84 -1.53
CA PRO A 168 22.58 -3.00 -1.70
C PRO A 168 23.43 -4.16 -2.23
N ARG A 169 23.27 -5.34 -1.64
CA ARG A 169 23.32 -6.55 -2.46
C ARG A 169 22.13 -6.40 -3.40
N LEU A 170 22.40 -6.04 -4.66
CA LEU A 170 21.36 -5.86 -5.66
C LEU A 170 20.61 -7.18 -5.78
N PHE A 171 19.33 -7.20 -5.42
CA PHE A 171 18.47 -8.30 -5.80
C PHE A 171 18.26 -8.15 -7.31
N THR A 172 18.93 -8.97 -8.09
CA THR A 172 18.76 -9.06 -9.55
C THR A 172 17.45 -9.73 -9.95
N ASP A 173 16.73 -10.27 -8.96
CA ASP A 173 15.51 -11.05 -9.13
C ASP A 173 14.32 -10.12 -9.36
N GLY A 174 14.23 -9.58 -10.58
CA GLY A 174 13.11 -8.75 -11.01
C GLY A 174 13.47 -7.52 -11.83
N LEU A 175 14.62 -7.51 -12.52
CA LEU A 175 14.88 -6.57 -13.62
C LEU A 175 13.62 -6.41 -14.49
N GLY A 176 13.18 -5.18 -14.70
CA GLY A 176 12.49 -4.84 -15.95
C GLY A 176 11.01 -4.49 -15.91
N LYS A 177 10.43 -4.05 -14.79
CA LYS A 177 9.19 -3.26 -14.88
C LYS A 177 9.49 -1.79 -14.62
N PRO A 178 9.24 -0.90 -15.60
CA PRO A 178 9.28 0.53 -15.37
C PRO A 178 8.41 0.93 -14.18
N VAL A 179 8.80 1.96 -13.43
CA VAL A 179 8.02 2.48 -12.30
C VAL A 179 6.61 2.85 -12.74
N SER A 180 6.46 3.40 -13.95
CA SER A 180 5.16 3.67 -14.58
C SER A 180 4.29 2.43 -14.76
N ALA A 181 4.88 1.25 -14.97
CA ALA A 181 4.15 -0.02 -15.03
C ALA A 181 3.84 -0.61 -13.64
N MET A 182 4.62 -0.25 -12.61
CA MET A 182 4.36 -0.63 -11.23
C MET A 182 3.23 0.20 -10.59
N PHE A 183 3.19 1.49 -10.91
CA PHE A 183 2.25 2.47 -10.37
C PHE A 183 1.60 3.24 -11.52
N PRO A 184 0.55 2.68 -12.15
CA PRO A 184 -0.05 3.28 -13.35
C PRO A 184 -0.68 4.66 -13.12
N GLY A 185 -1.04 4.99 -11.87
CA GLY A 185 -1.61 6.29 -11.50
C GLY A 185 -0.58 7.30 -10.98
N LEU A 186 0.72 7.04 -11.16
CA LEU A 186 1.78 7.89 -10.64
C LEU A 186 1.87 9.21 -11.41
N ASP A 187 1.65 10.31 -10.70
CA ASP A 187 1.69 11.68 -11.23
C ASP A 187 3.06 12.35 -11.00
N SER A 188 3.72 12.03 -9.89
CA SER A 188 5.01 12.63 -9.50
C SER A 188 5.97 11.59 -8.96
N LEU A 189 7.14 11.49 -9.61
CA LEU A 189 8.28 10.69 -9.18
C LEU A 189 9.47 11.60 -8.86
N THR A 190 9.92 11.61 -7.61
CA THR A 190 11.10 12.35 -7.17
C THR A 190 12.22 11.37 -6.84
N ILE A 191 13.46 11.69 -7.23
CA ILE A 191 14.66 10.89 -6.93
C ILE A 191 15.69 11.76 -6.23
N GLU A 192 16.29 11.24 -5.17
CA GLU A 192 17.24 11.98 -4.33
C GLU A 192 18.44 12.52 -5.11
N ASP A 193 19.06 11.69 -5.97
CA ASP A 193 20.28 12.09 -6.69
C ASP A 193 20.51 11.35 -8.02
N GLU A 194 21.42 11.90 -8.83
CA GLU A 194 21.74 11.39 -10.17
C GLU A 194 22.38 9.98 -10.15
N GLY A 195 23.13 9.62 -9.11
CA GLY A 195 23.70 8.28 -8.98
C GLY A 195 22.63 7.21 -8.76
N LEU A 196 21.62 7.53 -7.94
CA LEU A 196 20.45 6.67 -7.76
C LEU A 196 19.61 6.57 -9.03
N LYS A 197 19.40 7.69 -9.73
CA LYS A 197 18.70 7.70 -11.03
C LYS A 197 19.41 6.81 -12.05
N ALA A 198 20.73 6.94 -12.19
CA ALA A 198 21.51 6.09 -13.09
C ALA A 198 21.38 4.60 -12.73
N SER A 199 21.37 4.28 -11.43
CA SER A 199 21.16 2.91 -10.94
C SER A 199 19.76 2.38 -11.31
N LEU A 200 18.72 3.19 -11.18
CA LEU A 200 17.35 2.82 -11.53
C LEU A 200 17.17 2.63 -13.04
N ILE A 201 17.84 3.44 -13.87
CA ILE A 201 17.91 3.25 -15.33
C ILE A 201 18.60 1.92 -15.67
N ALA A 202 19.77 1.66 -15.07
CA ALA A 202 20.52 0.43 -15.30
C ALA A 202 19.74 -0.84 -14.91
N LEU A 203 18.86 -0.73 -13.91
CA LEU A 203 17.96 -1.80 -13.45
C LEU A 203 16.64 -1.88 -14.24
N GLY A 204 16.43 -0.99 -15.23
CA GLY A 204 15.22 -0.96 -16.05
C GLY A 204 13.97 -0.49 -15.30
N TYR A 205 14.12 0.18 -14.17
CA TYR A 205 13.01 0.82 -13.45
C TYR A 205 12.63 2.16 -14.06
N LEU A 206 13.56 2.84 -14.72
CA LEU A 206 13.28 4.09 -15.41
C LEU A 206 13.53 3.96 -16.91
N GLY A 207 12.54 4.39 -17.70
CA GLY A 207 12.70 4.68 -19.11
C GLY A 207 13.45 5.99 -19.32
N LYS A 208 13.94 6.21 -20.53
CA LYS A 208 14.57 7.48 -20.93
C LYS A 208 13.61 8.67 -20.88
N ASP A 209 12.31 8.40 -21.03
CA ASP A 209 11.25 9.41 -21.13
C ASP A 209 10.44 9.58 -19.83
N ASP A 210 10.81 8.87 -18.75
CA ASP A 210 10.09 8.99 -17.48
C ASP A 210 10.28 10.41 -16.91
N LYS A 211 9.17 11.07 -16.59
CA LYS A 211 9.17 12.40 -15.98
C LYS A 211 9.61 12.30 -14.52
N VAL A 212 10.92 12.40 -14.31
CA VAL A 212 11.55 12.36 -12.99
C VAL A 212 11.92 13.77 -12.54
N LYS A 213 11.54 14.14 -11.31
CA LYS A 213 12.06 15.32 -10.62
C LYS A 213 13.25 14.93 -9.76
N MET A 214 14.28 15.76 -9.75
CA MET A 214 15.40 15.59 -8.82
C MET A 214 15.11 16.35 -7.52
N LYS A 215 15.39 15.72 -6.38
CA LYS A 215 15.33 16.38 -5.07
C LYS A 215 16.47 17.38 -5.01
N HIS A 216 16.15 18.68 -5.00
CA HIS A 216 17.16 19.70 -4.81
C HIS A 216 17.40 19.80 -3.29
N GLY A 217 18.66 19.66 -2.85
CA GLY A 217 18.98 19.81 -1.43
C GLY A 217 18.67 21.22 -0.97
N GLU A 218 17.78 21.34 0.01
CA GLU A 218 17.60 22.56 0.81
C GLU A 218 18.73 22.72 1.83
#